data_AF-A0A950ISR0-F1
#
_entry.id   AF-A0A950ISR0-F1
#
_cell.length_a   1.000
_cell.length_b   1.000
_cell.length_c   1.000
_cell.angle_alpha   90.00
_cell.angle_beta   90.00
_cell.angle_gamma   90.00
#
_symmetry.space_group_name_H-M   'P 1'
#
loop_
_entity.id
_entity.type
_entity.pdbx_description
1 polymer ?
#
loop_
_entity_poly.entity_id
_entity_poly.type
_entity_poly.pdbx_seq_one_letter_code
_entity_poly.pdbx_strand_id
1 'polypeptide(L)'
;MADRPPSKAAAAFLSRDFRRYQLARIVAIIGAEAQSLAVAWQVYQMTHKPIDLGYTGLALFLPGLLFILPSGHVADRFDRRHVIL
;
A
#
# COMPACT_ATOMS: atom_id res chain seq x y z
N MET A 1 -32.44 -22.99 -15.30
CA MET A 1 -31.66 -21.73 -15.27
C MET A 1 -30.70 -21.85 -14.10
N ALA A 2 -29.46 -22.28 -14.37
CA ALA A 2 -28.53 -22.72 -13.34
C ALA A 2 -28.06 -21.55 -12.47
N ASP A 3 -28.42 -21.58 -11.19
CA ASP A 3 -27.86 -20.73 -10.15
C ASP A 3 -26.39 -21.15 -9.97
N ARG A 4 -25.49 -20.48 -10.71
CA ARG A 4 -24.06 -20.77 -10.64
C ARG A 4 -23.58 -20.28 -9.28
N PRO A 5 -22.96 -21.13 -8.44
CA PRO A 5 -22.41 -20.66 -7.18
C PRO A 5 -21.45 -19.51 -7.49
N PRO A 6 -21.47 -18.41 -6.70
CA PRO A 6 -20.57 -17.29 -6.91
C PRO A 6 -19.15 -17.85 -7.04
N SER A 7 -18.39 -17.34 -8.02
CA SER A 7 -17.00 -17.78 -8.21
C SER A 7 -16.29 -17.72 -6.85
N LYS A 8 -15.42 -18.69 -6.55
CA LYS A 8 -14.77 -18.79 -5.23
C LYS A 8 -14.13 -17.47 -4.76
N ALA A 9 -13.77 -16.57 -5.70
CA ALA A 9 -13.28 -15.22 -5.44
C ALA A 9 -14.36 -14.25 -4.92
N ALA A 10 -15.58 -14.28 -5.45
CA ALA A 10 -16.68 -13.42 -5.00
C ALA A 10 -17.23 -13.84 -3.62
N ALA A 11 -17.03 -15.10 -3.22
CA ALA A 11 -17.45 -15.60 -1.92
C ALA A 11 -16.79 -14.84 -0.73
N ALA A 12 -15.57 -14.35 -0.89
CA ALA A 12 -14.89 -13.55 0.14
C ALA A 12 -15.62 -12.23 0.45
N PHE A 13 -16.24 -11.60 -0.56
CA PHE A 13 -16.99 -10.36 -0.42
C PHE A 13 -18.34 -10.52 0.30
N LEU A 14 -18.81 -11.76 0.52
CA LEU A 14 -19.98 -12.02 1.35
C LEU A 14 -19.69 -11.71 2.83
N SER A 15 -18.43 -11.86 3.28
CA SER A 15 -18.02 -11.49 4.63
C SER A 15 -17.98 -9.97 4.82
N ARG A 16 -18.67 -9.47 5.86
CA ARG A 16 -18.72 -8.03 6.18
C ARG A 16 -17.36 -7.47 6.55
N ASP A 17 -16.57 -8.22 7.29
CA ASP A 17 -15.27 -7.77 7.76
C ASP A 17 -14.25 -7.72 6.62
N PHE A 18 -14.32 -8.68 5.69
CA PHE A 18 -13.51 -8.64 4.47
C PHE A 18 -13.82 -7.40 3.63
N ARG A 19 -15.10 -7.05 3.43
CA ARG A 19 -15.48 -5.84 2.69
C ARG A 19 -14.94 -4.57 3.35
N ARG A 20 -15.05 -4.47 4.68
CA ARG A 20 -14.54 -3.32 5.46
C ARG A 20 -13.03 -3.18 5.34
N TYR A 21 -12.32 -4.29 5.53
CA TYR A 21 -10.87 -4.33 5.38
C TYR A 21 -10.45 -3.92 3.95
N GLN A 22 -11.11 -4.48 2.93
CA GLN A 22 -10.76 -4.19 1.55
C GLN A 22 -11.05 -2.74 1.15
N LEU A 23 -12.15 -2.15 1.65
CA LEU A 23 -12.44 -0.72 1.46
C LEU A 23 -11.36 0.15 2.13
N ALA A 24 -11.05 -0.12 3.40
CA ALA A 24 -10.01 0.61 4.14
C ALA A 24 -8.65 0.52 3.43
N ARG A 25 -8.30 -0.67 2.93
CA ARG A 25 -7.07 -0.90 2.17
C ARG A 25 -7.04 -0.10 0.86
N ILE A 26 -8.14 -0.04 0.11
CA ILE A 26 -8.22 0.76 -1.13
C ILE A 26 -8.02 2.24 -0.81
N VAL A 27 -8.73 2.76 0.18
CA VAL A 27 -8.61 4.17 0.60
C VAL A 27 -7.17 4.48 1.05
N ALA A 28 -6.56 3.58 1.84
CA ALA A 28 -5.19 3.75 2.30
C ALA A 28 -4.18 3.79 1.14
N ILE A 29 -4.33 2.89 0.15
CA ILE A 29 -3.46 2.88 -1.03
C ILE A 29 -3.61 4.18 -1.83
N ILE A 30 -4.84 4.60 -2.12
CA ILE A 30 -5.09 5.86 -2.85
C ILE A 30 -4.48 7.05 -2.10
N GLY A 31 -4.65 7.11 -0.77
CA GLY A 31 -4.06 8.15 0.06
C GLY A 31 -2.54 8.17 0.00
N ALA A 32 -1.90 6.99 0.07
CA ALA A 32 -0.44 6.87 -0.02
C ALA A 32 0.11 7.31 -1.39
N GLU A 33 -0.55 6.91 -2.48
CA GLU A 33 -0.15 7.32 -3.84
C GLU A 33 -0.35 8.83 -4.05
N ALA A 34 -1.49 9.37 -3.61
CA ALA A 34 -1.76 10.81 -3.70
C ALA A 34 -0.75 11.63 -2.88
N GLN A 35 -0.41 11.17 -1.67
CA GLN A 35 0.61 11.80 -0.83
C GLN A 35 1.98 11.75 -1.51
N SER A 36 2.36 10.61 -2.11
CA SER A 36 3.65 10.46 -2.77
C SER A 36 3.78 11.41 -3.97
N LEU A 37 2.73 11.54 -4.77
CA LEU A 37 2.64 12.54 -5.85
C LEU A 37 2.70 13.98 -5.32
N ALA A 38 1.97 14.29 -4.26
CA ALA A 38 1.96 15.62 -3.66
C ALA A 38 3.35 16.02 -3.15
N VAL A 39 4.05 15.11 -2.47
CA VAL A 39 5.42 15.33 -1.98
C VAL A 39 6.37 15.58 -3.15
N ALA A 40 6.33 14.74 -4.18
CA ALA A 40 7.17 14.93 -5.37
C ALA A 40 6.90 16.29 -6.04
N TRP A 41 5.62 16.65 -6.22
CA TRP A 41 5.23 17.94 -6.79
C TRP A 41 5.70 19.12 -5.92
N GLN A 42 5.55 19.03 -4.60
CA GLN A 42 5.98 20.06 -3.67
C GLN A 42 7.49 20.28 -3.71
N VAL A 43 8.30 19.22 -3.75
CA VAL A 43 9.76 19.35 -3.89
C VAL A 43 10.13 20.05 -5.19
N TYR A 44 9.47 19.70 -6.30
CA TYR A 44 9.70 20.38 -7.57
C TYR A 44 9.29 21.86 -7.51
N GLN A 45 8.15 22.18 -6.91
CA GLN A 45 7.72 23.57 -6.71
C GLN A 45 8.70 24.40 -5.87
N MET A 46 9.36 23.78 -4.89
CA MET A 46 10.35 24.47 -4.05
C MET A 46 11.70 24.65 -4.77
N THR A 47 12.13 23.64 -5.52
CA THR A 47 13.50 23.58 -6.07
C THR A 47 13.60 24.04 -7.52
N HIS A 48 12.50 23.90 -8.29
CA HIS A 48 12.41 24.06 -9.74
C HIS A 48 13.45 23.22 -10.52
N LYS A 49 13.95 22.14 -9.91
CA LYS A 49 14.97 21.25 -10.49
C LYS A 49 14.39 19.87 -10.74
N PRO A 50 14.38 19.39 -12.00
CA PRO A 50 13.89 18.05 -12.32
C PRO A 50 14.68 16.91 -11.66
N ILE A 51 15.98 17.09 -11.40
CA ILE A 51 16.81 16.07 -10.74
C ILE A 51 16.36 15.77 -9.30
N ASP A 52 15.79 16.76 -8.61
CA ASP A 52 15.34 16.62 -7.22
C ASP A 52 14.10 15.70 -7.12
N LEU A 53 13.34 15.55 -8.21
CA LEU A 53 12.30 14.52 -8.33
C LEU A 53 12.89 13.11 -8.33
N GLY A 54 14.03 12.91 -8.99
CA GLY A 54 14.75 11.64 -8.99
C GLY A 54 15.22 11.26 -7.58
N TYR A 55 15.81 12.21 -6.85
CA TYR A 55 16.19 12.00 -5.45
C TYR A 55 15.00 11.76 -4.54
N THR A 56 13.89 12.48 -4.74
CA THR A 56 12.65 12.28 -3.97
C THR A 56 12.08 10.88 -4.21
N GLY A 57 12.05 10.40 -5.46
CA GLY A 57 11.63 9.05 -5.78
C GLY A 57 12.52 7.99 -5.14
N LEU A 58 13.85 8.18 -5.15
CA LEU A 58 14.78 7.31 -4.44
C LEU A 58 14.51 7.31 -2.93
N ALA A 59 14.25 8.46 -2.32
CA ALA A 59 13.96 8.56 -0.89
C ALA A 59 12.65 7.83 -0.51
N LEU A 60 11.63 7.85 -1.39
CA LEU A 60 10.38 7.13 -1.19
C LEU A 60 10.53 5.60 -1.37
N PHE A 61 11.40 5.17 -2.29
CA PHE A 61 11.55 3.76 -2.65
C PHE A 61 12.61 3.01 -1.83
N LEU A 62 13.77 3.64 -1.60
CA LEU A 62 14.97 2.98 -1.09
C LEU A 62 14.77 2.35 0.30
N PRO A 63 14.09 2.98 1.29
CA PRO A 63 13.83 2.33 2.56
C PRO A 63 13.03 1.04 2.39
N GLY A 64 11.98 1.08 1.56
CA GLY A 64 11.17 -0.11 1.26
C GLY A 64 12.00 -1.24 0.65
N LEU A 65 12.88 -0.90 -0.30
CA LEU A 65 13.79 -1.88 -0.90
C LEU A 65 14.75 -2.50 0.14
N LEU A 66 15.37 -1.67 0.99
CA LEU A 66 16.32 -2.14 1.99
C LEU A 66 15.65 -3.01 3.07
N PHE A 67 14.41 -2.68 3.43
CA PHE A 67 13.67 -3.38 4.47
C PHE A 67 12.74 -4.48 3.96
N ILE A 68 12.68 -4.78 2.67
CA ILE A 68 11.76 -5.81 2.14
C ILE A 68 12.01 -7.19 2.76
N LEU A 69 13.28 -7.60 2.89
CA LEU A 69 13.64 -8.91 3.45
C LEU A 69 13.44 -8.97 4.98
N PRO A 70 13.96 -8.00 5.78
CA PRO A 70 13.67 -7.95 7.21
C PRO A 70 12.16 -7.89 7.51
N SER A 71 11.39 -7.13 6.72
CA SER A 71 9.95 -6.98 6.94
C SER A 71 9.21 -8.30 6.73
N GLY A 72 9.56 -9.06 5.68
CA GLY A 72 9.02 -10.41 5.48
C GLY A 72 9.38 -11.33 6.64
N HIS A 73 10.64 -11.28 7.09
CA HIS A 73 11.07 -12.07 8.24
C HIS A 73 10.27 -11.79 9.51
N VAL A 74 10.02 -10.51 9.78
CA VAL A 74 9.23 -10.06 10.93
C VAL A 74 7.76 -10.48 10.78
N ALA A 75 7.19 -10.33 9.59
CA ALA A 75 5.81 -10.71 9.32
C ALA A 75 5.53 -12.22 9.52
N ASP A 76 6.53 -13.07 9.23
CA ASP A 76 6.39 -14.52 9.32
C ASP A 76 6.62 -15.06 10.74
N ARG A 77 7.51 -14.42 11.53
CA ARG A 77 7.92 -14.95 12.84
C ARG A 77 7.20 -14.36 14.04
N PHE A 78 6.63 -13.16 13.93
CA PHE A 78 5.99 -12.49 15.04
C PHE A 78 4.46 -12.51 14.90
N ASP A 79 3.75 -12.36 16.02
CA ASP A 79 2.29 -12.28 15.99
C ASP A 79 1.87 -11.05 15.17
N ARG A 80 1.09 -11.29 14.11
CA ARG A 80 0.55 -10.28 13.19
C ARG A 80 -0.12 -9.10 13.88
N ARG A 81 -0.70 -9.27 15.08
CA ARG A 81 -1.33 -8.18 15.83
C ARG A 81 -0.28 -7.17 16.30
N HIS A 82 0.86 -7.63 16.80
CA HIS A 82 1.96 -6.75 17.24
C HIS A 82 2.77 -6.18 16.08
N VAL A 83 2.70 -6.80 14.90
CA VAL A 83 3.36 -6.29 13.69
C VAL A 83 2.53 -5.19 13.03
N ILE A 84 1.20 -5.25 13.14
CA ILE A 84 0.26 -4.33 12.47
C ILE A 84 -0.21 -3.19 13.38
N LEU A 85 -0.35 -3.43 14.70
CA LEU A 85 -0.78 -2.45 15.71
C LEU A 85 0.43 -1.80 16.37
#